data_AF-A0A7K2TEL2-F1
#
_entry.id   AF-A0A7K2TEL2-F1
#
_cell.length_a   1.000
_cell.length_b   1.000
_cell.length_c   1.000
_cell.angle_alpha   90.00
_cell.angle_beta   90.00
_cell.angle_gamma   90.00
#
_symmetry.space_group_name_H-M   'P 1'
#
loop_
_entity.id
_entity.type
_entity.pdbx_description
1 polymer ?
#
loop_
_entity_poly.entity_id
_entity_poly.type
_entity_poly.pdbx_seq_one_letter_code
_entity_poly.pdbx_strand_id
1 'polypeptide(L)'
;MADFYELTLTLDLRDELSEGEAAELRWHLGLGPAPEVPGIVTAFPVCVEGPDGEPVAGDDPRPLLDGGGAAYRVGGALVSALCRREGARPGGWALTSRQEIHPDAFDLVGDLLCWLAAKAADRHRREDGGVVLGWTRFYESSSAEPLVVRDGAVGWP
;
A
#
# COMPACT_ATOMS: atom_id res chain seq x y z
N MET A 1 8.83 -6.36 -22.00
CA MET A 1 8.28 -5.01 -21.76
C MET A 1 7.48 -5.15 -20.49
N ALA A 2 7.75 -4.35 -19.47
CA ALA A 2 7.08 -4.50 -18.17
C ALA A 2 6.50 -3.14 -17.82
N ASP A 3 5.22 -3.13 -17.48
CA ASP A 3 4.50 -1.92 -17.17
C ASP A 3 4.78 -1.61 -15.70
N PHE A 4 5.57 -0.57 -15.43
CA PHE A 4 5.84 -0.14 -14.06
C PHE A 4 5.16 1.19 -13.78
N TYR A 5 4.64 1.32 -12.57
CA TYR A 5 4.04 2.54 -12.06
C TYR A 5 4.82 3.00 -10.83
N GLU A 6 5.11 4.29 -10.76
CA GLU A 6 5.41 4.95 -9.51
C GLU A 6 4.13 5.06 -8.71
N LEU A 7 4.12 4.52 -7.51
CA LEU A 7 3.08 4.70 -6.50
C LEU A 7 3.62 5.62 -5.42
N THR A 8 3.03 6.81 -5.26
CA THR A 8 3.37 7.73 -4.16
C THR A 8 2.17 7.89 -3.24
N LEU A 9 2.32 7.50 -1.99
CA LEU A 9 1.36 7.67 -0.92
C LEU A 9 1.78 8.83 -0.04
N THR A 10 0.85 9.72 0.28
CA THR A 10 1.05 10.82 1.22
C THR A 10 -0.26 11.08 1.94
N LEU A 11 -0.41 10.48 3.11
CA LEU A 11 -1.66 10.48 3.85
C LEU A 11 -1.43 10.56 5.34
N ASP A 12 -2.40 11.16 6.00
CA ASP A 12 -2.53 11.10 7.44
C ASP A 12 -3.63 10.12 7.82
N LEU A 13 -3.30 9.20 8.73
CA LEU A 13 -4.22 8.22 9.26
C LEU A 13 -4.77 8.70 10.61
N ARG A 14 -5.99 8.28 10.90
CA ARG A 14 -6.65 8.57 12.17
C ARG A 14 -5.99 7.83 13.34
N ASP A 15 -6.44 8.12 14.56
CA ASP A 15 -5.79 7.65 15.77
C ASP A 15 -6.15 6.20 16.15
N GLU A 16 -7.16 5.62 15.49
CA GLU A 16 -7.77 4.33 15.86
C GLU A 16 -7.10 3.11 15.20
N LEU A 17 -5.81 3.20 14.87
CA LEU A 17 -5.03 2.03 14.50
C LEU A 17 -4.72 1.22 15.76
N SER A 18 -5.17 -0.03 15.79
CA SER A 18 -4.72 -0.98 16.81
C SER A 18 -3.22 -1.25 16.69
N GLU A 19 -2.61 -1.79 17.75
CA GLU A 19 -1.19 -2.14 17.74
C GLU A 19 -0.87 -3.18 16.66
N GLY A 20 -1.74 -4.17 16.47
CA GLY A 20 -1.61 -5.18 15.42
C GLY A 20 -1.66 -4.59 14.01
N GLU A 21 -2.65 -3.72 13.73
CA GLU A 21 -2.73 -3.00 12.46
C GLU A 21 -1.50 -2.11 12.23
N ALA A 22 -1.01 -1.42 13.26
CA ALA A 22 0.19 -0.61 13.14
C ALA A 22 1.47 -1.44 12.96
N ALA A 23 1.52 -2.67 13.48
CA ALA A 23 2.63 -3.60 13.27
C ALA A 23 2.62 -4.17 11.85
N GLU A 24 1.47 -4.63 11.37
CA GLU A 24 1.30 -5.15 10.01
C GLU A 24 1.52 -4.05 8.95
N LEU A 25 1.04 -2.82 9.18
CA LEU A 25 1.35 -1.70 8.30
C LEU A 25 2.85 -1.44 8.24
N ARG A 26 3.57 -1.51 9.37
CA ARG A 26 5.03 -1.39 9.37
C ARG A 26 5.70 -2.51 8.60
N TRP A 27 5.20 -3.74 8.71
CA TRP A 27 5.70 -4.85 7.90
C TRP A 27 5.53 -4.60 6.41
N HIS A 28 4.32 -4.23 5.97
CA HIS A 28 4.08 -3.88 4.56
C HIS A 28 5.00 -2.77 4.05
N LEU A 29 5.43 -1.85 4.92
CA LEU A 29 6.34 -0.76 4.60
C LEU A 29 7.84 -1.12 4.71
N GLY A 30 8.19 -2.36 5.05
CA GLY A 30 9.57 -2.79 5.28
C GLY A 30 10.19 -2.25 6.59
N LEU A 31 9.36 -1.76 7.51
CA LEU A 31 9.78 -1.10 8.76
C LEU A 31 9.61 -2.00 9.99
N GLY A 32 9.16 -3.24 9.81
CA GLY A 32 8.86 -4.17 10.91
C GLY A 32 8.86 -5.64 10.47
N PRO A 33 8.83 -6.57 11.44
CA PRO A 33 8.77 -8.00 11.16
C PRO A 33 7.40 -8.40 10.64
N ALA A 34 7.33 -9.53 9.93
CA ALA A 34 6.07 -10.11 9.47
C ALA A 34 5.15 -10.45 10.65
N PRO A 35 3.83 -10.22 10.54
CA PRO A 35 2.86 -10.70 11.52
C PRO A 35 2.73 -12.22 11.44
N GLU A 36 2.32 -12.85 12.54
CA GLU A 36 2.01 -14.30 12.54
C GLU A 36 0.79 -14.60 11.66
N VAL A 37 -0.21 -13.72 11.68
CA VAL A 37 -1.44 -13.82 10.88
C VAL A 37 -1.76 -12.41 10.35
N PRO A 38 -1.72 -12.18 9.03
CA PRO A 38 -2.14 -10.92 8.42
C PRO A 38 -3.63 -10.63 8.66
N GLY A 39 -3.97 -9.38 8.95
CA GLY A 39 -5.32 -8.87 9.21
C GLY A 39 -5.72 -7.66 8.36
N ILE A 40 -4.77 -6.96 7.73
CA ILE A 40 -5.00 -5.88 6.78
C ILE A 40 -5.24 -6.48 5.38
N VAL A 41 -4.26 -7.24 4.88
CA VAL A 41 -4.40 -8.02 3.64
C VAL A 41 -4.36 -9.48 4.04
N THR A 42 -5.47 -10.18 3.89
CA THR A 42 -5.65 -11.53 4.46
C THR A 42 -5.44 -12.67 3.47
N ALA A 43 -5.20 -12.36 2.19
CA ALA A 43 -5.05 -13.35 1.14
C ALA A 43 -3.94 -12.92 0.17
N PHE A 44 -2.93 -13.77 0.00
CA PHE A 44 -1.82 -13.64 -0.94
C PHE A 44 -1.79 -14.88 -1.85
N PRO A 45 -2.81 -15.06 -2.71
CA PRO A 45 -2.97 -16.27 -3.50
C PRO A 45 -1.75 -16.50 -4.38
N VAL A 46 -1.20 -17.71 -4.29
CA VAL A 46 -0.10 -18.19 -5.13
C VAL A 46 -0.41 -19.60 -5.64
N CYS A 47 0.10 -19.94 -6.82
CA CYS A 47 0.11 -21.33 -7.28
C CYS A 47 1.41 -21.97 -6.81
N VAL A 48 1.31 -22.97 -5.94
CA VAL A 48 2.46 -23.76 -5.48
C VAL A 48 2.40 -25.17 -6.06
N GLU A 49 3.56 -25.80 -6.22
CA GLU A 49 3.64 -27.18 -6.66
C GLU A 49 3.23 -28.10 -5.51
N GLY A 50 2.19 -28.91 -5.73
CA GLY A 50 1.70 -29.89 -4.77
C GLY A 50 2.61 -31.12 -4.70
N PRO A 51 2.36 -32.04 -3.73
CA PRO A 51 3.19 -33.23 -3.53
C PRO A 51 3.32 -34.14 -4.76
N ASP A 52 2.33 -34.12 -5.65
CA ASP A 52 2.27 -34.93 -6.87
C ASP A 52 2.73 -34.15 -8.12
N GLY A 53 3.27 -32.93 -7.96
CA GLY A 53 3.66 -32.05 -9.06
C GLY A 53 2.52 -31.22 -9.67
N GLU A 54 1.29 -31.38 -9.16
CA GLU A 54 0.12 -30.63 -9.63
C GLU A 54 0.03 -29.23 -8.98
N PRO A 55 -0.39 -28.19 -9.70
CA PRO A 55 -0.55 -26.85 -9.13
C PRO A 55 -1.70 -26.81 -8.13
N VAL A 56 -1.42 -26.34 -6.92
CA VAL A 56 -2.41 -26.12 -5.86
C VAL A 56 -2.42 -24.66 -5.41
N ALA A 57 -3.59 -24.19 -4.99
CA ALA A 57 -3.73 -22.85 -4.41
C ALA A 57 -3.07 -22.82 -3.04
N GLY A 58 -2.16 -21.88 -2.84
CA GLY A 58 -1.49 -21.57 -1.59
C GLY A 58 -1.62 -20.09 -1.25
N ASP A 59 -1.03 -19.73 -0.12
CA ASP A 59 -0.98 -18.37 0.40
C ASP A 59 0.45 -18.06 0.81
N ASP A 60 1.01 -16.94 0.33
CA ASP A 60 2.39 -16.52 0.61
C ASP A 60 2.43 -15.05 1.08
N PRO A 61 2.17 -14.80 2.37
CA PRO A 61 2.18 -13.46 2.95
C PRO A 61 3.51 -12.74 2.73
N ARG A 62 3.44 -11.58 2.09
CA ARG A 62 4.60 -10.74 1.80
C ARG A 62 4.32 -9.26 1.99
N PRO A 63 5.33 -8.45 2.34
CA PRO A 63 5.15 -7.01 2.37
C PRO A 63 4.86 -6.49 0.95
N LEU A 64 4.16 -5.35 0.86
CA LEU A 64 3.64 -4.82 -0.40
C LEU A 64 4.28 -3.50 -0.81
N LEU A 65 4.90 -2.78 0.13
CA LEU A 65 5.47 -1.45 -0.01
C LEU A 65 6.83 -1.35 0.71
N ASP A 66 7.59 -2.44 0.74
CA ASP A 66 8.91 -2.57 1.39
C ASP A 66 10.08 -2.27 0.47
N GLY A 67 9.82 -1.84 -0.77
CA GLY A 67 10.86 -1.43 -1.69
C GLY A 67 11.73 -0.34 -1.07
N GLY A 68 13.03 -0.59 -1.10
CA GLY A 68 14.07 0.30 -0.60
C GLY A 68 15.24 0.40 -1.57
N GLY A 69 16.08 1.43 -1.39
CA GLY A 69 17.22 1.67 -2.27
C GLY A 69 16.83 2.38 -3.57
N ALA A 70 17.61 2.20 -4.62
CA ALA A 70 17.40 2.89 -5.89
C ALA A 70 16.22 2.28 -6.67
N ALA A 71 15.32 3.14 -7.16
CA ALA A 71 14.26 2.75 -8.07
C ALA A 71 14.84 2.31 -9.42
N TYR A 72 14.24 1.31 -10.05
CA TYR A 72 14.75 0.72 -11.29
C TYR A 72 14.40 1.53 -12.54
N ARG A 73 13.17 2.03 -12.64
CA ARG A 73 12.60 2.70 -13.84
C ARG A 73 12.24 4.16 -13.62
N VAL A 74 11.79 4.53 -12.43
CA VAL A 74 11.24 5.87 -12.14
C VAL A 74 12.28 6.82 -11.54
N GLY A 75 13.51 6.34 -11.34
CA GLY A 75 14.62 7.09 -10.75
C GLY A 75 14.41 7.44 -9.28
N GLY A 76 15.45 7.95 -8.62
CA GLY A 76 15.42 8.28 -7.19
C GLY A 76 15.41 7.04 -6.29
N ALA A 77 14.97 7.22 -5.04
CA ALA A 77 14.91 6.14 -4.05
C ALA A 77 13.46 5.67 -3.81
N LEU A 78 13.31 4.38 -3.52
CA LEU A 78 12.12 3.80 -2.92
C LEU A 78 12.21 3.98 -1.40
N VAL A 79 11.13 4.50 -0.80
CA VAL A 79 11.12 4.89 0.62
C VAL A 79 9.75 4.69 1.23
N SER A 80 9.73 4.32 2.51
CA SER A 80 8.53 4.27 3.32
C SER A 80 8.82 4.86 4.71
N ALA A 81 7.90 5.67 5.22
CA ALA A 81 8.00 6.29 6.53
C ALA A 81 6.62 6.35 7.18
N LEU A 82 6.54 5.92 8.44
CA LEU A 82 5.34 5.97 9.27
C LEU A 82 5.69 6.61 10.62
N CYS A 83 5.17 7.80 10.87
CA CYS A 83 5.47 8.58 12.06
C CYS A 83 4.21 8.82 12.89
N ARG A 84 4.33 8.72 14.22
CA ARG A 84 3.26 9.13 15.13
C ARG A 84 3.24 10.66 15.23
N ARG A 85 2.06 11.29 15.12
CA ARG A 85 1.90 12.71 15.40
C ARG A 85 1.68 12.91 16.89
N GLU A 86 2.65 13.49 17.59
CA GLU A 86 2.52 13.90 18.99
C GLU A 86 1.98 15.34 19.09
N GLY A 87 1.20 15.64 20.14
CA GLY A 87 1.04 17.03 20.62
C GLY A 87 -0.26 17.79 20.31
N ALA A 88 -1.19 17.27 19.49
CA ALA A 88 -2.54 17.86 19.37
C ALA A 88 -3.58 16.76 19.13
N ARG A 89 -4.64 16.73 19.94
CA ARG A 89 -5.74 15.77 19.76
C ARG A 89 -6.63 16.16 18.56
N PRO A 90 -7.15 15.19 17.82
CA PRO A 90 -6.84 13.75 17.94
C PRO A 90 -5.44 13.47 17.40
N GLY A 91 -4.72 12.54 18.04
CA GLY A 91 -3.46 12.04 17.52
C GLY A 91 -3.64 11.40 16.14
N GLY A 92 -2.56 10.88 15.57
CA GLY A 92 -2.67 10.21 14.29
C GLY A 92 -1.32 9.73 13.79
N TRP A 93 -1.32 9.27 12.55
CA TRP A 93 -0.11 8.83 11.87
C TRP A 93 0.10 9.65 10.62
N ALA A 94 1.35 9.99 10.33
CA ALA A 94 1.76 10.51 9.04
C ALA A 94 2.46 9.38 8.28
N LEU A 95 1.94 9.05 7.10
CA LEU A 95 2.46 8.03 6.21
C LEU A 95 2.95 8.68 4.91
N THR A 96 4.17 8.34 4.51
CA THR A 96 4.68 8.57 3.17
C THR A 96 5.28 7.27 2.65
N SER A 97 4.94 6.88 1.42
CA SER A 97 5.56 5.76 0.75
C SER A 97 5.74 6.08 -0.72
N ARG A 98 6.88 5.71 -1.31
CA ARG A 98 7.16 5.85 -2.73
C ARG A 98 7.72 4.53 -3.23
N GLN A 99 6.97 3.88 -4.11
CA GLN A 99 7.23 2.52 -4.57
C GLN A 99 7.17 2.42 -6.10
N GLU A 100 7.83 1.40 -6.63
CA GLU A 100 7.61 0.92 -7.99
C GLU A 100 6.76 -0.33 -7.94
N ILE A 101 5.62 -0.31 -8.62
CA ILE A 101 4.69 -1.44 -8.65
C ILE A 101 4.44 -1.89 -10.09
N HIS A 102 4.29 -3.19 -10.28
CA HIS A 102 3.84 -3.81 -11.52
C HIS A 102 2.33 -4.09 -11.43
N PRO A 103 1.55 -4.03 -12.52
CA PRO A 103 0.12 -4.37 -12.54
C PRO A 103 -0.25 -5.71 -11.89
N ASP A 104 0.62 -6.71 -11.96
CA ASP A 104 0.42 -8.00 -11.29
C ASP A 104 0.25 -7.87 -9.75
N ALA A 105 0.67 -6.76 -9.15
CA ALA A 105 0.51 -6.48 -7.73
C ALA A 105 -0.75 -5.64 -7.42
N PHE A 106 -1.51 -5.18 -8.41
CA PHE A 106 -2.61 -4.22 -8.22
C PHE A 106 -3.73 -4.75 -7.33
N ASP A 107 -4.02 -6.05 -7.35
CA ASP A 107 -5.06 -6.62 -6.50
C ASP A 107 -4.62 -6.55 -5.02
N LEU A 108 -3.45 -7.09 -4.69
CA LEU A 108 -2.91 -7.10 -3.32
C LEU A 108 -2.64 -5.68 -2.79
N VAL A 109 -2.01 -4.84 -3.59
CA VAL A 109 -1.79 -3.43 -3.24
C VAL A 109 -3.15 -2.73 -3.12
N GLY A 110 -4.10 -3.07 -3.97
CA GLY A 110 -5.46 -2.54 -3.94
C GLY A 110 -6.16 -2.78 -2.61
N ASP A 111 -6.08 -3.99 -2.07
CA ASP A 111 -6.62 -4.34 -0.76
C ASP A 111 -6.00 -3.48 0.36
N LEU A 112 -4.68 -3.33 0.36
CA LEU A 112 -3.97 -2.46 1.30
C LEU A 112 -4.41 -0.99 1.16
N LEU A 113 -4.53 -0.49 -0.08
CA LEU A 113 -4.96 0.89 -0.34
C LEU A 113 -6.41 1.13 0.09
N CYS A 114 -7.31 0.17 -0.10
CA CYS A 114 -8.68 0.23 0.38
C CYS A 114 -8.73 0.28 1.90
N TRP A 115 -7.91 -0.51 2.60
CA TRP A 115 -7.77 -0.42 4.04
C TRP A 115 -7.21 0.94 4.49
N LEU A 116 -6.17 1.46 3.81
CA LEU A 116 -5.61 2.79 4.09
C LEU A 116 -6.65 3.90 3.90
N ALA A 117 -7.46 3.84 2.85
CA ALA A 117 -8.55 4.78 2.62
C ALA A 117 -9.60 4.74 3.75
N ALA A 118 -9.91 3.56 4.26
CA ALA A 118 -10.76 3.40 5.42
C ALA A 118 -10.14 4.05 6.66
N LYS A 119 -8.81 4.02 6.85
CA LYS A 119 -8.12 4.61 8.01
C LYS A 119 -7.71 6.08 7.85
N ALA A 120 -7.79 6.63 6.64
CA ALA A 120 -7.40 8.01 6.35
C ALA A 120 -8.20 9.04 7.15
N ALA A 121 -7.55 10.16 7.49
CA ALA A 121 -8.16 11.33 8.10
C ALA A 121 -9.12 12.04 7.13
N ASP A 122 -10.12 12.74 7.67
CA ASP A 122 -11.21 13.34 6.88
C ASP A 122 -10.74 14.34 5.81
N ARG A 123 -9.60 14.99 6.02
CA ARG A 123 -9.00 15.90 5.01
C ARG A 123 -8.66 15.23 3.68
N HIS A 124 -8.52 13.91 3.65
CA HIS A 124 -8.25 13.13 2.43
C HIS A 124 -9.54 12.74 1.68
N ARG A 125 -10.71 12.93 2.31
CA ARG A 125 -12.01 12.60 1.73
C ARG A 125 -12.52 13.75 0.86
N ARG A 126 -13.03 13.42 -0.31
CA ARG A 126 -13.72 14.34 -1.23
C ARG A 126 -15.23 14.31 -0.97
N GLU A 127 -15.92 15.34 -1.43
CA GLU A 127 -17.40 15.43 -1.36
C GLU A 127 -18.10 14.27 -2.11
N ASP A 128 -17.44 13.74 -3.14
CA ASP A 128 -17.92 12.60 -3.94
C ASP A 128 -17.66 11.23 -3.29
N GLY A 129 -17.23 11.20 -2.02
CA GLY A 129 -16.94 9.98 -1.27
C GLY A 129 -15.57 9.34 -1.58
N GLY A 130 -14.84 9.83 -2.59
CA GLY A 130 -13.50 9.35 -2.90
C GLY A 130 -12.46 9.77 -1.86
N VAL A 131 -11.48 8.90 -1.59
CA VAL A 131 -10.35 9.19 -0.70
C VAL A 131 -9.07 9.30 -1.53
N VAL A 132 -8.40 10.45 -1.45
CA VAL A 132 -7.12 10.67 -2.14
C VAL A 132 -5.98 10.18 -1.28
N LEU A 133 -5.27 9.16 -1.75
CA LEU A 133 -4.15 8.55 -1.04
C LEU A 133 -2.79 9.13 -1.46
N GLY A 134 -2.74 9.70 -2.67
CA GLY A 134 -1.53 10.25 -3.26
C GLY A 134 -1.62 10.24 -4.78
N TRP A 135 -0.62 9.67 -5.45
CA TRP A 135 -0.46 9.74 -6.90
C TRP A 135 0.06 8.43 -7.49
N THR A 136 -0.33 8.15 -8.73
CA THR A 136 0.28 7.14 -9.59
C THR A 136 0.90 7.80 -10.81
N ARG A 137 1.95 7.20 -11.36
CA ARG A 137 2.54 7.65 -12.63
C ARG A 137 3.12 6.47 -13.39
N PHE A 138 2.67 6.26 -14.63
CA PHE A 138 3.33 5.31 -15.53
C PHE A 138 4.80 5.71 -15.75
N TYR A 139 5.74 4.76 -15.73
CA TYR A 139 7.16 5.10 -15.67
C TYR A 139 7.66 5.95 -16.86
N GLU A 140 7.06 5.81 -18.05
CA GLU A 140 7.38 6.60 -19.24
C GLU A 140 6.60 7.92 -19.32
N SER A 141 5.59 8.12 -18.47
CA SER A 141 4.80 9.35 -18.41
C SER A 141 5.50 10.40 -17.56
N SER A 142 5.44 11.66 -17.99
CA SER A 142 5.83 12.82 -17.16
C SER A 142 4.72 13.29 -16.21
N SER A 143 3.49 12.80 -16.40
CA SER A 143 2.30 13.28 -15.70
C SER A 143 1.86 12.27 -14.65
N ALA A 144 1.67 12.73 -13.41
CA ALA A 144 1.12 11.93 -12.33
C ALA A 144 -0.40 12.15 -12.21
N GLU A 145 -1.12 11.09 -11.87
CA GLU A 145 -2.56 11.07 -11.71
C GLU A 145 -2.95 10.83 -10.25
N PRO A 146 -4.02 11.44 -9.74
CA PRO A 146 -4.44 11.20 -8.36
C PRO A 146 -4.80 9.74 -8.12
N LEU A 147 -4.20 9.13 -7.10
CA LEU A 147 -4.60 7.81 -6.63
C LEU A 147 -5.82 7.95 -5.72
N VAL A 148 -6.97 7.50 -6.20
CA VAL A 148 -8.25 7.62 -5.49
C VAL A 148 -8.85 6.25 -5.22
N VAL A 149 -9.29 6.04 -3.98
CA VAL A 149 -10.15 4.92 -3.62
C VAL A 149 -11.59 5.42 -3.51
N ARG A 150 -12.52 4.73 -4.15
CA ARG A 150 -13.95 5.02 -4.06
C ARG A 150 -14.72 3.70 -4.00
N ASP A 151 -15.74 3.64 -3.13
CA ASP A 151 -16.63 2.47 -3.00
C ASP A 151 -15.87 1.13 -2.81
N GLY A 152 -14.74 1.17 -2.10
CA GLY A 152 -13.91 -0.01 -1.85
C GLY A 152 -13.06 -0.48 -3.04
N ALA A 153 -12.92 0.34 -4.08
CA ALA A 153 -12.10 0.05 -5.26
C ALA A 153 -11.08 1.16 -5.52
N VAL A 154 -9.88 0.76 -5.96
CA VAL A 154 -8.83 1.68 -6.41
C VAL A 154 -9.07 2.06 -7.88
N GLY A 155 -9.05 3.36 -8.18
CA GLY A 155 -8.99 3.84 -9.56
C GLY A 155 -7.60 3.70 -10.14
N TRP A 156 -7.24 2.49 -10.59
CA TRP A 156 -6.00 2.26 -11.33
C TRP A 156 -6.05 2.92 -12.72
N PRO A 157 -4.90 3.35 -13.29
CA PRO A 157 -4.80 3.84 -14.67
C PRO A 157 -5.22 2.81 -15.72
#